data_AF-A0A2W7ADX4-F1
#
_entry.id   AF-A0A2W7ADX4-F1
#
_cell.length_a   1.000
_cell.length_b   1.000
_cell.length_c   1.000
_cell.angle_alpha   90.00
_cell.angle_beta   90.00
_cell.angle_gamma   90.00
#
_symmetry.space_group_name_H-M   'P 1'
#
loop_
_entity.id
_entity.type
_entity.pdbx_description
1 polymer ?
#
loop_
_entity_poly.entity_id
_entity_poly.type
_entity_poly.pdbx_seq_one_letter_code
_entity_poly.pdbx_strand_id
1 'polypeptide(L)'
;MQKKNKSLPVVFGVLCIYLLSYACARIFIFQAVERYAGAEGKGAPRQDYIAKKDQPAGEGWEYQLFLPVIKAEESIVNYFNNL
;
A
#
# COMPACT_ATOMS: atom_id res chain seq x y z
N MET A 1 10.59 26.86 -27.47
CA MET A 1 10.42 27.60 -26.21
C MET A 1 9.67 26.70 -25.22
N GLN A 2 10.37 25.98 -24.33
CA GLN A 2 9.74 25.08 -23.35
C GLN A 2 8.99 25.93 -22.30
N LYS A 3 7.66 25.75 -22.19
CA LYS A 3 6.89 26.30 -21.06
C LYS A 3 7.38 25.59 -19.79
N LYS A 4 8.13 26.30 -18.93
CA LYS A 4 8.45 25.83 -17.58
C LYS A 4 7.13 25.74 -16.79
N ASN A 5 6.54 24.55 -16.74
CA ASN A 5 5.38 24.28 -15.89
C ASN A 5 5.82 24.30 -14.43
N LYS A 6 5.68 25.47 -13.80
CA LYS A 6 5.98 25.69 -12.37
C LYS A 6 5.14 24.82 -11.43
N SER A 7 4.06 24.21 -11.93
CA SER A 7 3.21 23.28 -11.17
C SER A 7 3.84 21.89 -10.98
N LEU A 8 4.70 21.44 -11.90
CA LEU A 8 5.32 20.11 -11.84
C LEU A 8 6.12 19.87 -10.54
N PRO A 9 7.02 20.78 -10.10
CA PRO A 9 7.75 20.59 -8.84
C PRO A 9 6.82 20.60 -7.62
N VAL A 10 5.72 21.36 -7.66
CA VAL A 10 4.74 21.41 -6.56
C VAL A 10 3.98 20.09 -6.46
N VAL A 11 3.46 19.59 -7.59
CA VAL A 11 2.76 18.29 -7.65
C VAL A 11 3.69 17.16 -7.19
N PHE A 12 4.95 17.19 -7.64
CA PHE A 12 5.94 16.22 -7.22
C PHE A 12 6.21 16.29 -5.70
N GLY A 13 6.37 17.49 -5.15
CA GLY A 13 6.54 17.67 -3.71
C GLY A 13 5.37 17.14 -2.88
N VAL A 14 4.14 17.42 -3.30
CA VAL A 14 2.93 16.89 -2.64
C VAL A 14 2.89 15.36 -2.72
N LEU A 15 3.21 14.78 -3.88
CA LEU A 15 3.27 13.33 -4.05
C LEU A 15 4.33 12.69 -3.13
N CYS A 16 5.51 13.29 -3.01
CA CYS A 16 6.55 12.80 -2.09
C CYS A 16 6.08 12.82 -0.63
N ILE A 17 5.44 13.90 -0.18
CA ILE A 17 4.92 14.01 1.18
C ILE A 17 3.82 12.96 1.42
N TYR A 18 2.95 12.75 0.44
CA TYR A 18 1.89 11.75 0.51
C TYR A 18 2.47 10.32 0.63
N LEU A 19 3.47 9.97 -0.18
CA LEU A 19 4.14 8.66 -0.11
C LEU A 19 4.93 8.47 1.20
N LEU A 20 5.59 9.51 1.71
CA LEU A 20 6.26 9.47 3.01
C LEU A 20 5.27 9.27 4.15
N SER A 21 4.12 9.94 4.09
CA SER A 21 3.05 9.79 5.07
C SER A 21 2.48 8.37 5.05
N TYR A 22 2.32 7.79 3.85
CA TYR A 22 1.96 6.38 3.71
C TYR A 22 3.02 5.46 4.33
N ALA A 23 4.32 5.69 4.08
CA ALA A 23 5.39 4.87 4.65
C ALA A 23 5.36 4.89 6.19
N CYS A 24 5.10 6.04 6.80
CA CYS A 24 4.87 6.12 8.25
C CYS A 24 3.62 5.36 8.69
N ALA A 25 2.48 5.58 8.02
CA ALA A 25 1.23 4.88 8.32
C ALA A 25 1.37 3.36 8.17
N ARG A 26 2.19 2.90 7.22
CA ARG A 26 2.46 1.48 6.97
C ARG A 26 3.13 0.78 8.15
N ILE A 27 3.91 1.51 8.95
CA ILE A 27 4.61 0.99 10.14
C ILE A 27 3.67 1.02 11.36
N PHE A 28 2.96 2.14 11.56
CA PHE A 28 2.23 2.38 12.80
C PHE A 28 0.76 1.93 12.74
N ILE A 29 0.08 2.12 11.61
CA ILE A 29 -1.37 1.99 11.46
C ILE A 29 -1.76 0.69 10.75
N PHE A 30 -1.04 0.32 9.70
CA PHE A 30 -1.37 -0.84 8.87
C PHE A 30 -0.56 -2.09 9.23
N GLN A 31 -1.12 -3.24 8.90
CA GLN A 31 -0.48 -4.55 8.96
C GLN A 31 -0.67 -5.27 7.62
N ALA A 32 0.33 -6.07 7.23
CA ALA A 32 0.17 -7.03 6.15
C ALA A 32 -0.56 -8.25 6.70
N VAL A 33 -1.62 -8.69 6.02
CA VAL A 33 -2.31 -9.93 6.34
C VAL A 33 -1.83 -11.00 5.38
N GLU A 34 -1.12 -11.99 5.93
CA GLU A 34 -0.69 -13.18 5.22
C GLU A 34 -1.73 -14.27 5.36
N ARG A 35 -2.08 -14.93 4.26
CA ARG A 35 -2.82 -16.19 4.26
C ARG A 35 -1.93 -17.26 3.65
N TYR A 36 -1.88 -18.39 4.35
CA TYR A 36 -1.16 -19.56 3.89
C TYR A 36 -2.12 -20.43 3.08
N ALA A 37 -1.88 -20.55 1.78
CA ALA A 37 -2.75 -21.32 0.90
C ALA A 37 -2.47 -22.83 1.02
N GLY A 38 -3.34 -23.60 1.67
CA GLY A 38 -3.24 -25.06 1.77
C GLY A 38 -4.11 -25.64 2.88
N ALA A 39 -4.26 -26.97 2.91
CA ALA A 39 -4.87 -27.65 4.05
C ALA A 39 -4.08 -27.30 5.33
N GLU A 40 -4.73 -26.66 6.30
CA GLU A 40 -4.15 -26.30 7.60
C GLU A 40 -2.93 -25.35 7.55
N GLY A 41 -2.83 -24.47 6.55
CA GLY A 41 -1.80 -23.42 6.52
C GLY A 41 -0.40 -23.88 6.11
N LYS A 42 -0.27 -25.03 5.44
CA LYS A 42 1.01 -25.55 4.90
C LYS A 42 1.36 -25.04 3.50
N GLY A 43 0.90 -23.85 3.15
CA GLY A 43 1.16 -23.19 1.86
C GLY A 43 2.38 -22.28 1.88
N ALA A 44 2.89 -21.89 0.70
CA ALA A 44 3.79 -20.74 0.62
C ALA A 44 3.07 -19.49 1.19
N PRO A 45 3.75 -18.65 2.00
CA PRO A 45 3.16 -17.44 2.54
C PRO A 45 2.74 -16.53 1.38
N ARG A 46 1.45 -16.21 1.31
CA ARG A 46 0.93 -15.22 0.38
C ARG A 46 0.43 -14.04 1.18
N GLN A 47 1.04 -12.88 1.01
CA GLN A 47 0.45 -11.63 1.49
C GLN A 47 -0.79 -11.35 0.64
N ASP A 48 -1.98 -11.46 1.23
CA ASP A 48 -3.23 -11.33 0.49
C ASP A 48 -3.67 -9.87 0.40
N TYR A 49 -3.55 -9.12 1.49
CA TYR A 49 -3.95 -7.71 1.54
C TYR A 49 -3.34 -6.94 2.72
N ILE A 50 -3.38 -5.61 2.65
CA ILE A 50 -3.04 -4.69 3.74
C ILE A 50 -4.33 -4.30 4.44
N ALA A 51 -4.31 -4.23 5.76
CA ALA A 51 -5.44 -3.78 6.57
C ALA A 51 -4.96 -2.91 7.73
N LYS A 52 -5.86 -2.12 8.32
CA LYS A 52 -5.57 -1.40 9.56
C LYS A 52 -5.45 -2.41 10.71
N LYS A 53 -4.54 -2.16 11.65
CA LYS A 53 -4.38 -3.01 12.84
C LYS A 53 -5.71 -3.13 13.56
N ASP A 54 -6.03 -4.36 13.97
CA ASP A 54 -7.27 -4.72 14.68
C ASP A 54 -8.58 -4.46 13.92
N GLN A 55 -8.51 -4.19 12.61
CA GLN A 55 -9.68 -3.93 11.77
C GLN A 55 -9.65 -4.76 10.48
N PRO A 56 -10.82 -5.09 9.91
CA PRO A 56 -10.87 -5.73 8.60
C PRO A 56 -10.37 -4.78 7.50
N ALA A 57 -9.98 -5.33 6.36
CA ALA A 57 -9.58 -4.53 5.20
C ALA A 57 -10.73 -3.66 4.72
N GLY A 58 -10.42 -2.43 4.27
CA GLY A 58 -11.43 -1.48 3.84
C GLY A 58 -11.90 -0.51 4.93
N GLU A 59 -11.63 -0.80 6.20
CA GLU A 59 -12.07 0.02 7.33
C GLU A 59 -11.10 1.16 7.67
N GLY A 60 -11.69 2.26 8.13
CA GLY A 60 -10.96 3.45 8.56
C GLY A 60 -10.68 4.46 7.44
N TRP A 61 -10.74 5.74 7.78
CA TRP A 61 -10.48 6.82 6.83
C TRP A 61 -9.02 6.82 6.34
N GLU A 62 -8.08 6.33 7.15
CA GLU A 62 -6.68 6.19 6.75
C GLU A 62 -6.54 5.19 5.60
N TYR A 63 -7.30 4.09 5.64
CA TYR A 63 -7.29 3.09 4.57
C TYR A 63 -7.80 3.70 3.27
N GLN A 64 -8.88 4.47 3.32
CA GLN A 64 -9.43 5.16 2.15
C GLN A 64 -8.47 6.21 1.59
N LEU A 65 -7.81 6.98 2.47
CA LEU A 65 -6.82 7.98 2.07
C LEU A 65 -5.67 7.35 1.30
N PHE A 66 -5.17 6.21 1.75
CA PHE A 66 -4.00 5.55 1.18
C PHE A 66 -4.32 4.41 0.20
N LEU A 67 -5.60 4.19 -0.11
CA LEU A 67 -6.06 3.09 -0.95
C LEU A 67 -5.28 2.92 -2.27
N PRO A 68 -4.97 3.99 -3.03
CA PRO A 68 -4.22 3.85 -4.28
C PRO A 68 -2.82 3.24 -4.07
N VAL A 69 -2.13 3.63 -2.99
CA VAL A 69 -0.78 3.16 -2.69
C VAL A 69 -0.82 1.74 -2.12
N ILE A 70 -1.80 1.45 -1.27
CA ILE A 70 -2.07 0.12 -0.75
C ILE A 70 -2.26 -0.88 -1.89
N LYS A 71 -3.13 -0.56 -2.85
CA LYS A 71 -3.40 -1.46 -3.99
C LYS A 71 -2.19 -1.63 -4.91
N ALA A 72 -1.38 -0.58 -5.09
CA ALA A 72 -0.13 -0.68 -5.82
C ALA A 72 0.87 -1.63 -5.11
N GLU A 73 1.05 -1.49 -3.79
CA GLU A 73 1.91 -2.37 -2.99
C GLU A 73 1.43 -3.83 -3.06
N GLU A 74 0.13 -4.08 -2.83
CA GLU A 74 -0.48 -5.41 -2.94
C GLU A 74 -0.25 -6.04 -4.33
N SER A 75 -0.35 -5.25 -5.39
CA SER A 75 -0.17 -5.73 -6.78
C SER A 75 1.29 -6.08 -7.07
N ILE A 76 2.23 -5.25 -6.61
CA ILE A 76 3.66 -5.48 -6.77
C ILE A 76 4.07 -6.76 -6.02
N VAL A 77 3.64 -6.91 -4.77
CA VAL A 77 3.93 -8.09 -3.96
C VAL A 77 3.33 -9.35 -4.58
N ASN A 78 2.07 -9.29 -5.04
CA ASN A 78 1.45 -10.40 -5.75
C ASN A 78 2.18 -10.77 -7.04
N TYR A 79 2.68 -9.78 -7.80
CA TYR A 79 3.47 -10.05 -9.00
C TYR A 79 4.75 -10.84 -8.67
N PHE A 80 5.50 -10.41 -7.64
CA PHE A 80 6.72 -11.11 -7.23
C PHE A 80 6.46 -12.48 -6.60
N ASN A 81 5.33 -12.67 -5.92
CA ASN A 81 4.95 -13.97 -5.35
C ASN A 81 4.48 -14.99 -6.40
N ASN A 82 4.10 -14.55 -7.60
CA ASN A 82 3.66 -15.43 -8.70
C ASN A 82 4.74 -15.62 -9.79
N LEU A 83 5.94 -15.06 -9.58
CA LEU A 83 7.15 -15.31 -10.38
C LEU A 83 7.87 -16.56 -9.89
#